data_AF-A0A952AJJ2-F1
#
_entry.id   AF-A0A952AJJ2-F1
#
_cell.length_a   1.000
_cell.length_b   1.000
_cell.length_c   1.000
_cell.angle_alpha   90.00
_cell.angle_beta   90.00
_cell.angle_gamma   90.00
#
_symmetry.space_group_name_H-M   'P 1'
#
loop_
_entity.id
_entity.type
_entity.pdbx_description
1 polymer ?
#
loop_
_entity_poly.entity_id
_entity_poly.type
_entity_poly.pdbx_seq_one_letter_code
_entity_poly.pdbx_strand_id
1 'polypeptide(L)'
;MTEQEKYSRLILANTQGVGPTFFKKVLNDYQSINSFLQDNSSTLYKKVKHKLGIAKSACSEIDTNSFVVYGEANYPINLLNIADAPLVLFYKGRIEIINQRRNIAVVGTRNCTSYG
;
A
#
# COMPACT_ATOMS: atom_id res chain seq x y z
N MET A 1 7.57 -12.29 -0.97
CA MET A 1 7.71 -11.17 -0.01
C MET A 1 7.55 -11.74 1.39
N THR A 2 8.31 -11.27 2.37
CA THR A 2 8.21 -11.74 3.77
C THR A 2 7.14 -10.96 4.53
N GLU A 3 6.55 -11.55 5.57
CA GLU A 3 5.55 -10.89 6.44
C GLU A 3 6.12 -9.61 7.07
N GLN A 4 7.39 -9.64 7.49
CA GLN A 4 8.07 -8.46 8.05
C GLN A 4 8.19 -7.33 7.02
N GLU A 5 8.52 -7.64 5.76
CA GLU A 5 8.59 -6.64 4.69
C GLU A 5 7.19 -6.08 4.37
N LYS A 6 6.17 -6.94 4.33
CA LYS A 6 4.77 -6.54 4.15
C LYS A 6 4.35 -5.54 5.23
N TYR A 7 4.68 -5.87 6.48
CA TYR A 7 4.37 -5.04 7.64
C TYR A 7 5.12 -3.69 7.63
N SER A 8 6.39 -3.69 7.25
CA SER A 8 7.17 -2.46 7.11
C SER A 8 6.65 -1.56 5.99
N ARG A 9 6.18 -2.14 4.87
CA ARG A 9 5.49 -1.40 3.80
C ARG A 9 4.20 -0.76 4.30
N LEU A 10 3.40 -1.48 5.10
CA LEU A 10 2.20 -0.96 5.74
C LEU A 10 2.51 0.25 6.65
N ILE A 11 3.52 0.14 7.52
CA ILE A 11 3.93 1.23 8.42
C ILE A 11 4.36 2.44 7.61
N LEU A 12 5.24 2.24 6.63
CA LEU A 12 5.77 3.34 5.83
C LEU A 12 4.65 4.05 5.06
N ALA A 13 3.74 3.31 4.44
CA ALA A 13 2.61 3.86 3.70
C ALA A 13 1.64 4.68 4.59
N ASN A 14 1.46 4.29 5.85
CA ASN A 14 0.63 5.02 6.81
C ASN A 14 1.39 6.14 7.55
N THR A 15 2.68 6.34 7.25
CA THR A 15 3.43 7.42 7.87
C THR A 15 3.14 8.74 7.16
N GLN A 16 2.73 9.74 7.92
CA GLN A 16 2.34 11.04 7.36
C GLN A 16 3.48 11.70 6.57
N GLY A 17 3.20 12.04 5.30
CA GLY A 17 4.17 12.61 4.36
C GLY A 17 4.77 11.59 3.39
N VAL A 18 4.38 10.32 3.51
CA VAL A 18 4.67 9.28 2.53
C VAL A 18 3.50 9.18 1.55
N GLY A 19 3.77 9.48 0.28
CA GLY A 19 2.85 9.24 -0.83
C GLY A 19 3.44 8.26 -1.85
N PRO A 20 2.72 7.94 -2.94
CA PRO A 20 3.16 6.98 -3.95
C PRO A 20 4.53 7.32 -4.55
N THR A 21 4.79 8.59 -4.85
CA THR A 21 6.08 9.05 -5.41
C THR A 21 7.24 8.82 -4.46
N PHE A 22 7.07 9.15 -3.18
CA PHE A 22 8.10 8.92 -2.16
C PHE A 22 8.35 7.41 -1.99
N PHE A 23 7.28 6.63 -1.91
CA PHE A 23 7.38 5.19 -1.73
C PHE A 23 8.07 4.49 -2.90
N LYS A 24 7.70 4.84 -4.14
CA LYS A 24 8.38 4.36 -5.36
C LYS A 24 9.86 4.76 -5.37
N LYS A 25 10.18 5.98 -4.92
CA LYS A 25 11.58 6.42 -4.77
C LYS A 25 12.35 5.55 -3.77
N VAL A 26 11.79 5.28 -2.60
CA VAL A 26 12.43 4.41 -1.60
C VAL A 26 12.63 2.99 -2.14
N LEU A 27 11.66 2.44 -2.89
CA LEU A 27 11.80 1.12 -3.51
C LEU A 27 12.85 1.07 -4.64
N ASN A 28 13.13 2.18 -5.29
CA ASN A 28 14.19 2.26 -6.30
C ASN A 28 15.57 2.40 -5.64
N ASP A 29 15.65 3.22 -4.58
CA ASP A 29 16.90 3.49 -3.85
C ASP A 29 17.30 2.30 -2.95
N TYR A 30 16.33 1.53 -2.46
CA TYR A 30 16.52 0.39 -1.55
C TYR A 30 15.80 -0.85 -2.07
N GLN A 31 16.47 -2.02 -2.02
CA GLN A 31 15.85 -3.29 -2.42
C GLN A 31 14.68 -3.73 -1.50
N SER A 32 14.65 -3.27 -0.24
CA SER A 32 13.57 -3.56 0.70
C SER A 32 13.29 -2.37 1.62
N ILE A 33 12.02 -2.24 2.05
CA ILE A 33 11.65 -1.20 3.02
C ILE A 33 12.26 -1.51 4.39
N ASN A 34 12.41 -2.78 4.75
CA ASN A 34 13.14 -3.16 5.96
C ASN A 34 14.56 -2.60 6.00
N SER A 35 15.30 -2.67 4.89
CA SER A 35 16.64 -2.09 4.76
C SER A 35 16.61 -0.56 4.93
N PHE A 36 15.61 0.10 4.33
CA PHE A 36 15.42 1.55 4.50
C PHE A 36 15.17 1.95 5.96
N LEU A 37 14.35 1.17 6.70
CA LEU A 37 14.05 1.46 8.10
C LEU A 37 15.24 1.21 9.05
N GLN A 38 16.20 0.38 8.64
CA GLN A 38 17.44 0.15 9.36
C GLN A 38 18.49 1.24 9.09
N ASP A 39 18.44 1.87 7.92
CA ASP A 39 19.34 2.96 7.55
C ASP A 39 18.92 4.30 8.18
N ASN A 40 19.36 4.48 9.44
CA ASN A 40 19.12 5.68 10.23
C ASN A 40 19.84 6.95 9.72
N SER A 41 20.73 6.81 8.73
CA SER A 41 21.61 7.88 8.26
C SER A 41 20.99 8.73 7.15
N SER A 42 20.10 8.14 6.35
CA SER A 42 19.54 8.78 5.16
C SER A 42 18.71 10.02 5.47
N THR A 43 18.82 11.04 4.61
CA THR A 43 18.01 12.28 4.71
C THR A 43 16.52 12.00 4.57
N LEU A 44 16.17 10.98 3.79
CA LEU A 44 14.79 10.47 3.64
C LEU A 44 14.27 9.91 4.96
N TYR A 45 15.02 9.03 5.63
CA TYR A 45 14.60 8.47 6.91
C TYR A 45 14.38 9.55 7.98
N LYS A 46 15.28 10.54 8.06
CA LYS A 46 15.16 11.65 9.03
C LYS A 46 13.86 12.43 8.90
N LYS A 47 13.33 12.60 7.67
CA LYS A 47 12.03 13.27 7.44
C LYS A 47 10.85 12.49 8.00
N VAL A 48 10.96 11.17 8.03
CA VAL A 48 9.87 10.24 8.37
C VAL A 48 9.97 9.74 9.82
N LYS A 49 11.18 9.79 10.41
CA LYS A 49 11.56 9.25 11.73
C LYS A 49 10.55 9.56 12.84
N HIS A 50 10.18 10.82 13.02
CA HIS A 50 9.29 11.23 14.12
C HIS A 50 7.88 10.67 14.00
N LYS A 51 7.42 10.41 12.77
CA LYS A 51 6.05 9.99 12.46
C LYS A 51 5.92 8.47 12.36
N LEU A 52 7.05 7.79 12.11
CA LEU A 52 7.13 6.35 11.99
C LEU A 52 6.70 5.63 13.29
N GLY A 53 7.05 6.19 14.46
CA GLY A 53 6.69 5.60 15.75
C GLY A 53 5.17 5.49 15.96
N ILE A 54 4.44 6.54 15.58
CA ILE A 54 2.97 6.57 15.68
C ILE A 54 2.35 5.53 14.73
N ALA A 55 2.82 5.50 13.49
CA ALA A 55 2.33 4.54 12.50
C ALA A 55 2.61 3.09 12.91
N LYS A 56 3.77 2.83 13.52
CA LYS A 56 4.15 1.51 14.04
C LYS A 56 3.22 1.04 15.15
N SER A 57 2.87 1.91 16.09
CA SER A 57 1.92 1.60 17.16
C SER A 57 0.50 1.37 16.63
N ALA A 58 0.06 2.15 15.64
CA ALA A 58 -1.28 2.00 15.08
C ALA A 58 -1.46 0.69 14.28
N CYS A 59 -0.38 0.18 13.68
CA CYS A 59 -0.45 -0.99 12.81
C CYS A 59 -0.21 -2.33 13.54
N SER A 60 0.14 -2.35 14.84
CA SER A 60 0.61 -3.58 15.54
C SER A 60 -0.41 -4.71 15.60
N GLU A 61 -1.69 -4.38 15.50
CA GLU A 61 -2.81 -5.33 15.68
C GLU A 61 -3.47 -5.74 14.35
N ILE A 62 -2.92 -5.30 13.22
CA ILE A 62 -3.52 -5.57 11.91
C ILE A 62 -3.12 -6.96 11.42
N ASP A 63 -4.11 -7.81 11.14
CA ASP A 63 -3.93 -9.12 10.53
C ASP A 63 -3.33 -8.99 9.11
N THR A 64 -2.27 -9.74 8.83
CA THR A 64 -1.56 -9.68 7.55
C THR A 64 -2.38 -10.21 6.38
N ASN A 65 -3.44 -10.97 6.64
CA ASN A 65 -4.39 -11.42 5.62
C ASN A 65 -5.50 -10.41 5.28
N SER A 66 -5.57 -9.29 6.00
CA SER A 66 -6.62 -8.26 5.80
C SER A 66 -6.25 -7.20 4.76
N PHE A 67 -5.00 -7.20 4.29
CA PHE A 67 -4.49 -6.21 3.36
C PHE A 67 -3.48 -6.80 2.37
N VAL A 68 -3.31 -6.13 1.23
CA VAL A 68 -2.20 -6.34 0.31
C VAL A 68 -1.45 -5.03 0.10
N VAL A 69 -0.15 -5.13 -0.16
CA VAL A 69 0.70 -3.97 -0.41
C VAL A 69 1.18 -3.92 -1.85
N TYR A 70 1.56 -2.73 -2.31
CA TYR A 70 2.12 -2.53 -3.64
C TYR A 70 3.27 -3.50 -3.92
N GLY A 71 3.21 -4.20 -5.06
CA GLY A 71 4.19 -5.20 -5.49
C GLY A 71 4.02 -6.59 -4.87
N GLU A 72 2.99 -6.83 -4.05
CA GLU A 72 2.62 -8.16 -3.58
C GLU A 72 1.95 -8.99 -4.70
N ALA A 73 2.09 -10.31 -4.68
CA ALA A 73 1.55 -11.20 -5.73
C ALA A 73 0.02 -11.09 -5.89
N ASN A 74 -0.69 -10.90 -4.78
CA ASN A 74 -2.15 -10.78 -4.76
C ASN A 74 -2.64 -9.33 -4.98
N TYR A 75 -1.73 -8.38 -5.17
CA TYR A 75 -2.11 -7.01 -5.47
C TYR A 75 -2.74 -6.94 -6.88
N PRO A 76 -3.82 -6.14 -7.10
CA PRO A 76 -4.48 -6.10 -8.40
C PRO A 76 -3.56 -5.56 -9.51
N ILE A 77 -3.33 -6.34 -10.56
CA ILE A 77 -2.33 -6.03 -11.61
C ILE A 77 -2.70 -4.72 -12.34
N ASN A 78 -3.98 -4.51 -12.62
CA ASN A 78 -4.45 -3.30 -13.30
C ASN A 78 -4.24 -2.03 -12.46
N LEU A 79 -4.26 -2.14 -11.12
CA LEU A 79 -3.99 -1.03 -10.22
C LEU A 79 -2.49 -0.72 -10.10
N LEU A 80 -1.58 -1.65 -10.41
CA LEU A 80 -0.14 -1.35 -10.41
C LEU A 80 0.24 -0.35 -11.50
N ASN A 81 -0.51 -0.36 -12.61
CA ASN A 81 -0.15 0.38 -13.81
C ASN A 81 -0.63 1.85 -13.81
N ILE A 82 -1.43 2.27 -12.82
CA ILE A 82 -1.86 3.66 -12.72
C ILE A 82 -0.79 4.52 -12.04
N ALA A 83 -0.76 5.81 -12.36
CA ALA A 83 0.28 6.74 -11.86
C ALA A 83 0.34 6.77 -10.32
N ASP A 84 -0.80 6.98 -9.67
CA ASP A 84 -0.98 6.99 -8.21
C ASP A 84 -1.60 5.69 -7.70
N ALA A 85 -0.95 4.57 -8.02
CA ALA A 85 -1.32 3.26 -7.49
C ALA A 85 -1.35 3.30 -5.95
N PRO A 86 -2.45 2.87 -5.30
CA PRO A 86 -2.54 2.87 -3.85
C PRO A 86 -1.51 1.92 -3.24
N LEU A 87 -0.81 2.38 -2.21
CA LEU A 87 0.30 1.62 -1.61
C LEU A 87 -0.16 0.41 -0.80
N VAL A 88 -1.34 0.51 -0.18
CA VAL A 88 -1.95 -0.52 0.66
C VAL A 88 -3.43 -0.60 0.30
N LEU A 89 -3.95 -1.81 0.17
CA LEU A 89 -5.37 -2.08 -0.03
C LEU A 89 -5.86 -3.00 1.07
N PHE A 90 -6.75 -2.50 1.91
CA PHE A 90 -7.53 -3.33 2.83
C PHE A 90 -8.68 -3.96 2.06
N TYR A 91 -8.96 -5.24 2.32
CA TYR A 91 -10.00 -5.97 1.62
C TYR A 91 -10.73 -6.94 2.55
N LYS A 92 -11.90 -7.39 2.11
CA LYS A 92 -12.67 -8.45 2.76
C LYS A 92 -13.13 -9.44 1.71
N GLY A 93 -12.83 -10.72 1.92
CA GLY A 93 -13.15 -11.81 0.99
C GLY A 93 -11.95 -12.30 0.18
N ARG A 94 -12.20 -12.91 -0.98
CA ARG A 94 -11.17 -13.53 -1.84
C ARG A 94 -10.59 -12.53 -2.83
N ILE A 95 -9.42 -11.99 -2.54
CA ILE A 95 -8.77 -10.98 -3.38
C ILE A 95 -8.25 -11.59 -4.70
N GLU A 96 -7.89 -12.87 -4.73
CA GLU A 96 -7.29 -13.50 -5.91
C GLU A 96 -8.18 -13.40 -7.18
N ILE A 97 -9.51 -13.34 -6.97
CA ILE A 97 -10.51 -13.27 -8.04
C ILE A 97 -10.28 -12.05 -8.95
N ILE A 98 -9.79 -10.94 -8.39
CA ILE A 98 -9.63 -9.67 -9.12
C ILE A 98 -8.58 -9.75 -10.24
N ASN A 99 -7.60 -10.66 -10.08
CA ASN A 99 -6.55 -10.91 -11.07
C ASN A 99 -6.89 -12.06 -12.02
N GLN A 100 -7.85 -12.91 -11.67
CA GLN A 100 -8.26 -14.07 -12.47
C GLN A 100 -9.38 -13.77 -13.47
N ARG A 101 -10.08 -12.64 -13.31
CA ARG A 101 -11.25 -12.27 -14.10
C ARG A 101 -11.11 -10.90 -14.74
N ARG A 102 -11.91 -10.67 -15.78
CA ARG A 102 -12.09 -9.32 -16.35
C ARG A 102 -13.04 -8.53 -15.46
N ASN A 103 -12.62 -7.33 -15.08
CA ASN A 103 -13.38 -6.43 -14.23
C ASN A 103 -13.98 -5.31 -15.08
N ILE A 104 -15.26 -5.01 -14.90
CA ILE A 104 -15.96 -3.89 -15.55
C ILE A 104 -16.47 -2.99 -14.43
N ALA A 105 -16.09 -1.71 -14.47
CA ALA A 105 -16.64 -0.70 -13.57
C ALA A 105 -17.92 -0.11 -14.18
N VAL A 106 -19.01 -0.10 -13.42
CA VAL A 106 -20.27 0.59 -13.77
C VAL A 106 -20.48 1.69 -12.75
N VAL A 107 -20.56 2.93 -13.22
CA VAL A 107 -20.75 4.13 -12.39
C VAL A 107 -21.93 4.93 -12.93
N GLY A 108 -22.62 5.67 -12.07
CA GLY A 108 -23.82 6.43 -12.43
C GLY A 108 -24.19 7.49 -11.39
N THR A 109 -25.33 8.14 -11.58
CA THR A 109 -25.86 9.13 -10.63
C THR A 109 -26.26 8.47 -9.30
N ARG A 110 -26.07 9.18 -8.17
CA ARG A 110 -26.57 8.74 -6.84
C ARG A 110 -28.09 8.77 -6.75
N ASN A 111 -28.75 9.56 -7.61
CA ASN A 111 -30.20 9.66 -7.73
C ASN A 111 -30.58 9.34 -9.18
N CYS A 112 -30.65 8.06 -9.50
CA CYS A 112 -31.01 7.60 -10.84
C CYS A 112 -32.51 7.72 -11.09
N THR A 113 -32.87 7.89 -12.35
CA THR A 113 -34.26 7.73 -12.76
C THR A 113 -34.61 6.24 -12.80
N SER A 114 -35.89 5.90 -12.89
CA SER A 114 -36.32 4.50 -13.08
C SER A 114 -35.85 3.91 -14.42
N TYR A 115 -35.56 4.75 -15.42
CA TYR A 115 -34.99 4.33 -16.69
C TYR A 115 -33.47 4.11 -16.60
N GLY A 116 -32.79 4.88 -15.74
CA GLY A 116 -31.33 4.95 -15.61
C GLY A 116 -30.87 6.36 -15.26
#